data_AF-A0A969N2F2-F1
#
_entry.id   AF-A0A969N2F2-F1
#
_cell.length_a   1.000
_cell.length_b   1.000
_cell.length_c   1.000
_cell.angle_alpha   90.00
_cell.angle_beta   90.00
_cell.angle_gamma   90.00
#
_symmetry.space_group_name_H-M   'P 1'
#
loop_
_entity.id
_entity.type
_entity.pdbx_description
1 polymer ?
#
loop_
_entity_poly.entity_id
_entity_poly.type
_entity_poly.pdbx_seq_one_letter_code
_entity_poly.pdbx_strand_id
1 'polypeptide(L)'
;MESQTKFRTLSKTRILFWGIQRSGNHALINWIFEQYKEPKMFLNHQSFGEELKASPTRSLASLGSEHCETPKVIYSQKDKQDWQAIWNNPEHGLNECLIVSFENHDISKISSEQYLNGCQVIDDSVVGASENTINVILLRDPFNMWMSYSPETGKAHDPCLWKVYAKEYLGITNSLPNKVCVSFNQWFSDQGYRNSLSKALGVPFSDQGLNKVSQHGGGSNFDGTKYDGAAQKMNVLNRWEQSRNFLKKRQLLRVLRGDKEMNDLVKTIFPDLNQKWNRLTLGNFWYYL
;
A
#
# COMPACT_ATOMS: atom_id res chain seq x y z
N MET A 1 -22.87 -29.42 13.81
CA MET A 1 -21.91 -29.47 12.68
C MET A 1 -22.27 -28.33 11.76
N GLU A 2 -21.63 -27.18 11.93
CA GLU A 2 -21.84 -26.03 11.05
C GLU A 2 -21.28 -26.37 9.67
N SER A 3 -22.12 -26.32 8.64
CA SER A 3 -21.69 -26.44 7.25
C SER A 3 -20.82 -25.23 6.92
N GLN A 4 -19.51 -25.41 6.84
CA GLN A 4 -18.65 -24.40 6.23
C GLN A 4 -19.08 -24.25 4.77
N THR A 5 -19.75 -23.14 4.45
CA THR A 5 -20.08 -22.77 3.08
C THR A 5 -18.76 -22.61 2.32
N LYS A 6 -18.41 -23.62 1.53
CA LYS A 6 -17.16 -23.62 0.76
C LYS A 6 -17.36 -22.71 -0.45
N PHE A 7 -16.87 -21.48 -0.39
CA PHE A 7 -16.93 -20.54 -1.50
C PHE A 7 -16.14 -21.07 -2.71
N ARG A 8 -16.58 -20.71 -3.92
CA ARG A 8 -15.89 -21.06 -5.17
C ARG A 8 -14.50 -20.41 -5.17
N THR A 9 -13.45 -21.19 -5.37
CA THR A 9 -12.10 -20.65 -5.62
C THR A 9 -12.07 -20.01 -7.00
N LEU A 10 -11.71 -18.73 -7.07
CA LEU A 10 -11.68 -17.94 -8.31
C LEU A 10 -10.30 -17.41 -8.66
N SER A 11 -9.33 -17.41 -7.74
CA SER A 11 -7.96 -17.00 -8.09
C SER A 11 -6.88 -17.88 -7.48
N LYS A 12 -5.72 -17.93 -8.13
CA LYS A 12 -4.54 -18.64 -7.63
C LYS A 12 -3.93 -17.89 -6.45
N THR A 13 -3.66 -16.59 -6.64
CA THR A 13 -3.04 -15.75 -5.62
C THR A 13 -3.89 -14.54 -5.26
N ARG A 14 -4.12 -14.35 -3.98
CA ARG A 14 -4.63 -13.11 -3.40
C ARG A 14 -3.52 -12.36 -2.69
N ILE A 15 -3.37 -11.08 -3.01
CA ILE A 15 -2.48 -10.16 -2.31
C ILE A 15 -3.33 -9.17 -1.52
N LEU A 16 -3.19 -9.19 -0.19
CA LEU A 16 -3.72 -8.16 0.69
C LEU A 16 -2.61 -7.13 0.89
N PHE A 17 -2.74 -5.99 0.23
CA PHE A 17 -1.75 -4.93 0.21
C PHE A 17 -2.07 -3.89 1.28
N TRP A 18 -1.16 -3.72 2.23
CA TRP A 18 -1.30 -2.80 3.36
C TRP A 18 -0.28 -1.68 3.21
N GLY A 19 -0.77 -0.44 3.17
CA GLY A 19 0.13 0.71 3.07
C GLY A 19 -0.46 1.98 3.65
N ILE A 20 0.42 2.85 4.13
CA ILE A 20 0.03 4.20 4.54
C ILE A 20 -0.05 5.06 3.28
N GLN A 21 -1.04 5.94 3.20
CA GLN A 21 -1.20 6.84 2.06
C GLN A 21 0.10 7.64 1.83
N ARG A 22 0.43 7.88 0.55
CA ARG A 22 1.68 8.54 0.12
C ARG A 22 2.97 7.76 0.39
N SER A 23 2.90 6.52 0.88
CA SER A 23 4.07 5.62 0.99
C SER A 23 4.53 5.06 -0.36
N GLY A 24 3.73 5.21 -1.43
CA GLY A 24 4.06 4.68 -2.76
C GLY A 24 3.23 3.48 -3.19
N ASN A 25 2.13 3.18 -2.49
CA ASN A 25 1.19 2.09 -2.73
C ASN A 25 0.97 1.79 -4.22
N HIS A 26 0.42 2.73 -4.98
CA HIS A 26 0.10 2.51 -6.40
C HIS A 26 1.32 2.17 -7.26
N ALA A 27 2.50 2.71 -6.95
CA ALA A 27 3.70 2.43 -7.74
C ALA A 27 4.14 0.97 -7.55
N LEU A 28 4.14 0.49 -6.30
CA LEU A 28 4.45 -0.89 -5.99
C LEU A 28 3.34 -1.85 -6.47
N ILE A 29 2.07 -1.52 -6.24
CA ILE A 29 0.93 -2.33 -6.72
C ILE A 29 1.00 -2.50 -8.24
N ASN A 30 1.24 -1.42 -8.99
CA ASN A 30 1.39 -1.52 -10.45
C ASN A 30 2.54 -2.45 -10.83
N TRP A 31 3.71 -2.33 -10.18
CA TRP A 31 4.83 -3.22 -10.45
C TRP A 31 4.49 -4.68 -10.15
N ILE A 32 3.86 -4.99 -9.00
CA ILE A 32 3.41 -6.36 -8.67
C ILE A 32 2.39 -6.85 -9.70
N PHE A 33 1.41 -6.01 -10.06
CA PHE A 33 0.33 -6.35 -10.98
C PHE A 33 0.85 -6.74 -12.35
N GLU A 34 1.88 -6.06 -12.86
CA GLU A 34 2.50 -6.40 -14.15
C GLU A 34 3.29 -7.72 -14.15
N GLN A 35 3.55 -8.34 -12.98
CA GLN A 35 4.22 -9.65 -12.93
C GLN A 35 3.27 -10.83 -13.15
N TYR A 36 1.95 -10.60 -13.07
CA TYR A 36 0.95 -11.63 -13.27
C TYR A 36 0.39 -11.61 -14.70
N LYS A 37 0.00 -12.80 -15.19
CA LYS A 37 -0.74 -12.96 -16.44
C LYS A 37 -2.22 -12.58 -16.23
N GLU A 38 -2.95 -12.44 -17.32
CA GLU A 38 -4.40 -12.31 -17.26
C GLU A 38 -5.07 -13.69 -17.05
N PRO A 39 -6.27 -13.74 -16.41
CA PRO A 39 -6.99 -12.61 -15.83
C PRO A 39 -6.43 -12.19 -14.47
N LYS A 40 -6.27 -10.89 -14.25
CA LYS A 40 -5.84 -10.30 -12.97
C LYS A 40 -6.69 -9.08 -12.60
N MET A 41 -6.91 -8.88 -11.30
CA MET A 41 -7.78 -7.82 -10.80
C MET A 41 -7.15 -7.06 -9.64
N PHE A 42 -7.35 -5.74 -9.63
CA PHE A 42 -6.97 -4.86 -8.53
C PHE A 42 -8.18 -4.13 -7.97
N LEU A 43 -8.41 -4.25 -6.66
CA LEU A 43 -9.43 -3.51 -5.90
C LEU A 43 -8.76 -2.46 -5.02
N ASN A 44 -9.00 -1.19 -5.34
CA ASN A 44 -8.44 -0.08 -4.58
C ASN A 44 -9.29 0.27 -3.35
N HIS A 45 -8.61 0.71 -2.29
CA HIS A 45 -9.19 1.42 -1.13
C HIS A 45 -10.40 0.71 -0.49
N GLN A 46 -10.18 -0.50 0.00
CA GLN A 46 -11.22 -1.24 0.70
C GLN A 46 -11.25 -0.89 2.20
N SER A 47 -12.44 -0.73 2.77
CA SER A 47 -12.65 -0.68 4.23
C SER A 47 -12.42 -2.05 4.87
N PHE A 48 -12.08 -2.08 6.16
CA PHE A 48 -11.87 -3.32 6.94
C PHE A 48 -12.83 -3.39 8.15
N GLY A 49 -13.17 -4.61 8.61
CA GLY A 49 -13.94 -4.83 9.85
C GLY A 49 -15.45 -4.56 9.72
N GLU A 50 -16.07 -3.92 10.73
CA GLU A 50 -17.52 -3.64 10.72
C GLU A 50 -17.95 -2.70 9.59
N GLU A 51 -17.04 -1.85 9.09
CA GLU A 51 -17.29 -1.02 7.90
C GLU A 51 -17.47 -1.87 6.63
N LEU A 52 -16.79 -3.03 6.54
CA LEU A 52 -16.97 -4.00 5.45
C LEU A 52 -18.33 -4.72 5.57
N LYS A 53 -18.77 -5.04 6.79
CA LYS A 53 -20.08 -5.69 7.06
C LYS A 53 -21.28 -4.76 6.83
N ALA A 54 -21.14 -3.48 7.17
CA ALA A 54 -22.20 -2.49 7.03
C ALA A 54 -22.44 -2.11 5.56
N SER A 55 -21.51 -2.42 4.65
CA SER A 55 -21.70 -2.26 3.22
C SER A 55 -20.75 -3.16 2.41
N PRO A 56 -21.04 -4.48 2.30
CA PRO A 56 -20.31 -5.38 1.41
C PRO A 56 -20.37 -4.86 -0.04
N THR A 57 -21.43 -4.12 -0.34
CA THR A 57 -21.74 -3.51 -1.62
C THR A 57 -21.33 -2.04 -1.76
N ARG A 58 -20.95 -1.23 -0.75
CA ARG A 58 -20.40 0.14 -1.06
C ARG A 58 -19.03 0.06 -1.72
N SER A 59 -18.28 -0.99 -1.43
CA SER A 59 -16.99 -1.25 -2.05
C SER A 59 -17.08 -1.99 -3.39
N LEU A 60 -18.29 -2.25 -3.91
CA LEU A 60 -18.53 -2.92 -5.21
C LEU A 60 -19.71 -2.31 -6.01
N ALA A 61 -20.55 -1.49 -5.40
CA ALA A 61 -21.79 -0.91 -5.92
C ALA A 61 -22.22 0.32 -5.08
N SER A 62 -21.70 1.50 -5.41
CA SER A 62 -22.49 2.74 -5.35
C SER A 62 -22.26 3.55 -6.62
N LEU A 63 -22.90 3.09 -7.70
CA LEU A 63 -23.45 3.99 -8.70
C LEU A 63 -24.61 4.73 -8.03
N GLY A 64 -24.48 6.05 -7.88
CA GLY A 64 -25.58 6.93 -7.53
C GLY A 64 -25.55 7.51 -6.11
N SER A 65 -24.49 8.23 -5.74
CA SER A 65 -24.60 9.51 -5.00
C SER A 65 -23.19 10.00 -4.62
N GLU A 66 -22.86 11.14 -5.20
CA GLU A 66 -21.84 12.14 -4.88
C GLU A 66 -20.97 11.86 -3.63
N HIS A 67 -19.66 11.70 -3.88
CA HIS A 67 -18.51 11.75 -2.95
C HIS A 67 -17.87 10.45 -2.41
N CYS A 68 -18.12 9.28 -2.99
CA CYS A 68 -17.21 8.13 -2.82
C CYS A 68 -16.65 7.72 -4.18
N GLU A 69 -15.34 7.90 -4.40
CA GLU A 69 -14.68 7.44 -5.62
C GLU A 69 -14.84 5.93 -5.75
N THR A 70 -15.62 5.49 -6.73
CA THR A 70 -15.88 4.08 -7.08
C THR A 70 -14.66 3.16 -6.91
N PRO A 71 -14.87 1.89 -6.51
CA PRO A 71 -13.83 0.85 -6.55
C PRO A 71 -13.29 0.76 -7.97
N LYS A 72 -12.05 1.19 -8.18
CA LYS A 72 -11.40 1.13 -9.48
C LYS A 72 -10.84 -0.27 -9.67
N VAL A 73 -11.68 -1.14 -10.20
CA VAL A 73 -11.25 -2.38 -10.85
C VAL A 73 -10.36 -1.98 -12.03
N ILE A 74 -9.05 -2.16 -11.91
CA ILE A 74 -8.16 -2.07 -13.08
C ILE A 74 -8.19 -3.43 -13.77
N TYR A 75 -9.24 -3.65 -14.57
CA TYR A 75 -9.01 -4.26 -15.88
C TYR A 75 -8.49 -3.15 -16.80
N SER A 76 -8.00 -3.51 -17.98
CA SER A 76 -7.72 -2.53 -19.03
C SER A 76 -8.83 -1.46 -19.06
N GLN A 77 -8.50 -0.18 -19.24
CA GLN A 77 -9.42 0.96 -19.03
C GLN A 77 -10.76 0.88 -19.83
N LYS A 78 -10.94 -0.13 -20.69
CA LYS A 78 -12.15 -0.46 -21.44
C LYS A 78 -13.24 -1.23 -20.66
N ASP A 79 -12.92 -1.96 -19.59
CA ASP A 79 -13.77 -3.09 -19.13
C ASP A 79 -14.58 -2.85 -17.83
N LYS A 80 -14.85 -1.60 -17.46
CA LYS A 80 -15.57 -1.27 -16.21
C LYS A 80 -16.98 -1.85 -16.12
N GLN A 81 -17.62 -2.16 -17.25
CA GLN A 81 -19.04 -2.51 -17.28
C GLN A 81 -19.33 -4.00 -17.05
N ASP A 82 -18.33 -4.89 -17.08
CA ASP A 82 -18.59 -6.34 -17.02
C ASP A 82 -17.53 -7.18 -16.27
N TRP A 83 -16.80 -6.55 -15.33
CA TRP A 83 -15.71 -7.22 -14.61
C TRP A 83 -16.14 -8.49 -13.87
N GLN A 84 -17.38 -8.55 -13.37
CA GLN A 84 -17.92 -9.75 -12.71
C GLN A 84 -18.08 -10.91 -13.69
N ALA A 85 -18.55 -10.64 -14.91
CA ALA A 85 -18.69 -11.66 -15.94
C ALA A 85 -17.31 -12.20 -16.33
N ILE A 86 -16.30 -11.32 -16.47
CA ILE A 86 -14.91 -11.71 -16.77
C ILE A 86 -14.30 -12.52 -15.62
N TRP A 87 -14.40 -12.01 -14.39
CA TRP A 87 -13.79 -12.62 -13.20
C TRP A 87 -14.44 -13.95 -12.82
N ASN A 88 -15.75 -14.08 -13.03
CA ASN A 88 -16.49 -15.30 -12.72
C ASN A 88 -16.56 -16.28 -13.89
N ASN A 89 -15.99 -15.93 -15.06
CA ASN A 89 -16.06 -16.73 -16.28
C ASN A 89 -15.47 -18.13 -16.03
N PRO A 90 -16.31 -19.20 -16.07
CA PRO A 90 -15.83 -20.55 -15.83
C PRO A 90 -14.86 -21.07 -16.90
N GLU A 91 -14.82 -20.46 -18.10
CA GLU A 91 -13.98 -20.90 -19.21
C GLU A 91 -12.49 -20.55 -19.02
N HIS A 92 -12.15 -19.56 -18.20
CA HIS A 92 -10.77 -19.10 -18.00
C HIS A 92 -10.00 -19.84 -16.88
N GLY A 93 -10.62 -20.83 -16.24
CA GLY A 93 -10.03 -21.49 -15.07
C GLY A 93 -9.89 -20.53 -13.89
N LEU A 94 -8.85 -20.69 -13.07
CA LEU A 94 -8.56 -19.76 -11.98
C LEU A 94 -7.89 -18.50 -12.51
N ASN A 95 -8.37 -17.34 -12.07
CA ASN A 95 -7.71 -16.06 -12.30
C ASN A 95 -6.31 -16.07 -11.66
N GLU A 96 -5.35 -15.40 -12.28
CA GLU A 96 -3.95 -15.45 -11.84
C GLU A 96 -3.76 -14.69 -10.52
N CYS A 97 -4.34 -13.51 -10.39
CA CYS A 97 -4.13 -12.66 -9.22
C CYS A 97 -5.31 -11.74 -8.89
N LEU A 98 -5.62 -11.66 -7.59
CA LEU A 98 -6.42 -10.61 -6.98
C LEU A 98 -5.55 -9.77 -6.05
N ILE A 99 -5.36 -8.48 -6.33
CA ILE A 99 -4.74 -7.53 -5.40
C ILE A 99 -5.83 -6.68 -4.76
N VAL A 100 -5.82 -6.58 -3.44
CA VAL A 100 -6.72 -5.70 -2.69
C VAL A 100 -5.93 -4.78 -1.79
N SER A 101 -6.13 -3.47 -1.92
CA SER A 101 -5.37 -2.46 -1.17
C SER A 101 -6.16 -1.85 -0.02
N PHE A 102 -5.54 -1.85 1.15
CA PHE A 102 -5.98 -1.20 2.38
C PHE A 102 -5.05 -0.03 2.67
N GLU A 103 -5.57 1.19 2.53
CA GLU A 103 -4.83 2.41 2.84
C GLU A 103 -5.18 2.94 4.23
N ASN A 104 -4.18 3.34 5.00
CA ASN A 104 -4.33 3.98 6.32
C ASN A 104 -5.07 3.14 7.39
N HIS A 105 -5.11 1.82 7.26
CA HIS A 105 -5.76 0.94 8.24
C HIS A 105 -4.83 0.59 9.39
N ASP A 106 -5.36 0.61 10.62
CA ASP A 106 -4.63 0.19 11.82
C ASP A 106 -4.61 -1.35 11.93
N ILE A 107 -3.50 -1.93 11.48
CA ILE A 107 -3.27 -3.39 11.47
C ILE A 107 -3.32 -4.00 12.88
N SER A 108 -3.04 -3.23 13.93
CA SER A 108 -3.06 -3.74 15.31
C SER A 108 -4.47 -4.15 15.77
N LYS A 109 -5.51 -3.65 15.09
CA LYS A 109 -6.91 -3.99 15.36
C LYS A 109 -7.36 -5.28 14.69
N ILE A 110 -6.53 -5.85 13.81
CA ILE A 110 -6.81 -7.14 13.18
C ILE A 110 -6.49 -8.22 14.23
N SER A 111 -7.53 -8.83 14.80
CA SER A 111 -7.33 -9.99 15.67
C SER A 111 -7.06 -11.24 14.83
N SER A 112 -6.24 -12.16 15.34
CA SER A 112 -6.01 -13.47 14.71
C SER A 112 -7.32 -14.21 14.46
N GLU A 113 -8.31 -14.03 15.34
CA GLU A 113 -9.64 -14.63 15.24
C GLU A 113 -10.50 -14.02 14.11
N GLN A 114 -10.38 -12.72 13.86
CA GLN A 114 -10.99 -12.06 12.68
C GLN A 114 -10.34 -12.51 11.37
N TYR A 115 -9.04 -12.82 11.38
CA TYR A 115 -8.32 -13.32 10.20
C TYR A 115 -8.62 -14.81 9.94
N LEU A 116 -8.69 -15.65 10.99
CA LEU A 116 -8.86 -17.10 10.91
C LEU A 116 -10.28 -17.55 10.56
N ASN A 117 -11.30 -16.75 10.85
CA ASN A 117 -12.69 -17.11 10.56
C ASN A 117 -13.09 -16.96 9.07
N GLY A 118 -12.14 -16.69 8.16
CA GLY A 118 -12.34 -16.68 6.70
C GLY A 118 -13.23 -15.56 6.15
N CYS A 119 -14.08 -14.99 7.00
CA CYS A 119 -14.93 -13.84 6.74
C CYS A 119 -14.31 -12.61 7.42
N GLN A 120 -13.98 -11.55 6.68
CA GLN A 120 -14.00 -10.11 7.10
C GLN A 120 -12.77 -9.25 6.76
N VAL A 121 -11.79 -9.72 5.99
CA VAL A 121 -10.92 -8.77 5.25
C VAL A 121 -11.55 -8.44 3.88
N ILE A 122 -12.07 -9.48 3.22
CA ILE A 122 -12.80 -9.41 1.95
C ILE A 122 -13.91 -10.47 2.01
N ASP A 123 -15.05 -10.20 1.38
CA ASP A 123 -16.15 -11.16 1.25
C ASP A 123 -15.91 -12.12 0.07
N ASP A 124 -15.56 -13.37 0.39
CA ASP A 124 -15.34 -14.44 -0.59
C ASP A 124 -16.61 -14.79 -1.39
N SER A 125 -17.80 -14.41 -0.93
CA SER A 125 -19.02 -14.55 -1.73
C SER A 125 -19.03 -13.65 -2.97
N VAL A 126 -18.25 -12.57 -2.97
CA VAL A 126 -18.22 -11.60 -4.07
C VAL A 126 -17.06 -11.84 -5.04
N VAL A 127 -15.86 -12.11 -4.51
CA VAL A 127 -14.64 -12.25 -5.32
C VAL A 127 -14.14 -13.68 -5.43
N GLY A 128 -14.81 -14.63 -4.77
CA GLY A 128 -14.41 -16.03 -4.66
C GLY A 128 -13.18 -16.23 -3.79
N ALA A 129 -13.01 -17.43 -3.25
CA ALA A 129 -11.82 -17.83 -2.49
C ALA A 129 -10.56 -17.81 -3.38
N SER A 130 -9.38 -17.89 -2.75
CA SER A 130 -8.09 -17.95 -3.45
C SER A 130 -7.26 -19.11 -2.93
N GLU A 131 -6.49 -19.78 -3.81
CA GLU A 131 -5.66 -20.92 -3.40
C GLU A 131 -4.58 -20.52 -2.39
N ASN A 132 -4.01 -19.33 -2.59
CA ASN A 132 -3.03 -18.73 -1.70
C ASN A 132 -3.39 -17.28 -1.37
N THR A 133 -3.13 -16.85 -0.14
CA THR A 133 -3.26 -15.46 0.29
C THR A 133 -1.97 -14.99 0.93
N ILE A 134 -1.42 -13.90 0.41
CA ILE A 134 -0.17 -13.27 0.87
C ILE A 134 -0.51 -11.87 1.36
N ASN A 135 0.00 -11.49 2.52
CA ASN A 135 -0.01 -10.10 2.97
C ASN A 135 1.22 -9.38 2.46
N VAL A 136 1.07 -8.17 1.94
CA VAL A 136 2.18 -7.29 1.57
C VAL A 136 2.08 -6.05 2.43
N ILE A 137 3.12 -5.75 3.22
CA ILE A 137 3.19 -4.50 3.99
C ILE A 137 4.23 -3.58 3.37
N LEU A 138 3.78 -2.41 2.91
CA LEU A 138 4.66 -1.37 2.37
C LEU A 138 5.01 -0.37 3.46
N LEU A 139 6.31 -0.16 3.66
CA LEU A 139 6.82 0.91 4.50
C LEU A 139 7.77 1.81 3.71
N ARG A 140 7.62 3.11 3.91
CA ARG A 140 8.49 4.15 3.34
C ARG A 140 9.11 4.95 4.46
N ASP A 141 10.26 5.54 4.18
CA ASP A 141 10.83 6.51 5.08
C ASP A 141 9.81 7.62 5.43
N PRO A 142 9.71 8.00 6.72
CA PRO A 142 8.69 8.93 7.15
C PRO A 142 8.97 10.35 6.65
N PHE A 143 10.22 10.74 6.39
CA PHE A 143 10.55 12.10 5.93
C PHE A 143 9.93 12.42 4.56
N ASN A 144 10.18 11.56 3.59
CA ASN A 144 9.71 11.70 2.23
C ASN A 144 8.22 11.35 2.12
N MET A 145 7.73 10.38 2.91
CA MET A 145 6.30 10.08 2.97
C MET A 145 5.51 11.29 3.48
N TRP A 146 5.88 11.85 4.64
CA TRP A 146 5.22 13.04 5.16
C TRP A 146 5.35 14.20 4.19
N MET A 147 6.52 14.46 3.59
CA MET A 147 6.64 15.56 2.62
C MET A 147 5.76 15.41 1.39
N SER A 148 5.43 14.19 1.00
CA SER A 148 4.54 13.88 -0.13
C SER A 148 3.07 14.21 0.11
N TYR A 149 2.69 14.54 1.34
CA TYR A 149 1.34 14.92 1.75
C TYR A 149 0.92 16.34 1.28
N SER A 150 -0.33 16.52 0.85
CA SER A 150 -0.88 17.86 0.53
C SER A 150 -1.74 18.38 1.69
N PRO A 151 -1.51 19.59 2.22
CA PRO A 151 -2.40 20.20 3.23
C PRO A 151 -3.86 20.28 2.77
N GLU A 152 -4.09 20.40 1.46
CA GLU A 152 -5.41 20.52 0.83
C GLU A 152 -6.26 19.24 0.99
N THR A 153 -5.65 18.08 1.26
CA THR A 153 -6.39 16.82 1.52
C THR A 153 -6.83 16.66 2.98
N GLY A 154 -6.61 17.67 3.83
CA GLY A 154 -7.30 17.84 5.13
C GLY A 154 -6.94 16.92 6.31
N LYS A 155 -6.22 15.79 6.13
CA LYS A 155 -5.80 14.89 7.22
C LYS A 155 -4.28 14.77 7.36
N ALA A 156 -3.70 15.42 8.39
CA ALA A 156 -2.30 15.18 8.75
C ALA A 156 -2.05 13.68 8.98
N HIS A 157 -0.92 13.16 8.50
CA HIS A 157 -0.55 11.76 8.75
C HIS A 157 -0.34 11.54 10.24
N ASP A 158 -0.97 10.49 10.77
CA ASP A 158 -0.82 10.05 12.15
C ASP A 158 0.53 9.33 12.33
N PRO A 159 1.47 9.88 13.13
CA PRO A 159 2.73 9.24 13.45
C PRO A 159 2.55 7.88 14.13
N CYS A 160 1.49 7.71 14.91
CA CYS A 160 1.18 6.45 15.57
C CYS A 160 0.93 5.34 14.55
N LEU A 161 0.24 5.64 13.44
CA LEU A 161 -0.02 4.68 12.39
C LEU A 161 1.27 4.19 11.71
N TRP A 162 2.23 5.09 11.47
CA TRP A 162 3.54 4.65 10.94
C TRP A 162 4.25 3.69 11.91
N LYS A 163 4.17 3.94 13.21
CA LYS A 163 4.76 3.03 14.22
C LYS A 163 4.08 1.66 14.23
N VAL A 164 2.77 1.59 14.01
CA VAL A 164 2.06 0.30 13.85
C VAL A 164 2.65 -0.49 12.67
N TYR A 165 2.78 0.15 11.51
CA TYR A 165 3.35 -0.52 10.33
C TYR A 165 4.82 -0.88 10.52
N ALA A 166 5.62 -0.02 11.15
CA ALA A 166 7.02 -0.29 11.44
C ALA A 166 7.20 -1.48 12.40
N LYS A 167 6.34 -1.60 13.41
CA LYS A 167 6.37 -2.74 14.34
C LYS A 167 5.96 -4.04 13.66
N GLU A 168 4.94 -4.02 12.80
CA GLU A 168 4.55 -5.19 12.00
C GLU A 168 5.64 -5.56 10.98
N TYR A 169 6.25 -4.56 10.33
CA TYR A 169 7.36 -4.73 9.38
C TYR A 169 8.56 -5.44 10.01
N LEU A 170 8.89 -5.09 11.27
CA LEU A 170 9.99 -5.70 12.04
C LEU A 170 9.61 -7.03 12.71
N GLY A 171 8.35 -7.47 12.62
CA GLY A 171 7.87 -8.67 13.30
C GLY A 171 7.74 -8.51 14.83
N ILE A 172 7.77 -7.27 15.35
CA ILE A 172 7.49 -6.96 16.76
C ILE A 172 6.01 -7.27 17.05
N THR A 173 5.13 -6.90 16.12
CA THR A 173 3.77 -7.42 16.02
C THR A 173 3.69 -8.41 14.86
N ASN A 174 2.72 -9.33 14.95
CA ASN A 174 2.49 -10.34 13.91
C ASN A 174 0.99 -10.53 13.66
N SER A 175 0.26 -9.43 13.55
CA SER A 175 -1.18 -9.44 13.28
C SER A 175 -1.49 -9.99 11.88
N LEU A 176 -0.56 -9.82 10.93
CA LEU A 176 -0.70 -10.34 9.56
C LEU A 176 0.12 -11.63 9.40
N PRO A 177 -0.53 -12.78 9.13
CA PRO A 177 0.16 -14.01 8.78
C PRO A 177 0.66 -13.99 7.34
N ASN A 178 1.61 -14.87 6.98
CA ASN A 178 2.12 -15.03 5.61
C ASN A 178 2.43 -13.67 4.91
N LYS A 179 3.22 -12.82 5.58
CA LYS A 179 3.49 -11.45 5.13
C LYS A 179 4.85 -11.30 4.45
N VAL A 180 4.89 -10.45 3.44
CA VAL A 180 6.09 -9.94 2.77
C VAL A 180 6.25 -8.45 3.12
N CYS A 181 7.35 -8.11 3.77
CA CYS A 181 7.68 -6.75 4.17
C CYS A 181 8.46 -6.04 3.07
N VAL A 182 7.97 -4.89 2.61
CA VAL A 182 8.55 -4.14 1.48
C VAL A 182 9.01 -2.75 1.92
N SER A 183 10.30 -2.48 1.74
CA SER A 183 10.87 -1.14 1.84
C SER A 183 10.69 -0.43 0.51
N PHE A 184 9.89 0.65 0.50
CA PHE A 184 9.71 1.47 -0.69
C PHE A 184 11.05 1.99 -1.22
N ASN A 185 11.94 2.40 -0.32
CA ASN A 185 13.23 2.97 -0.67
C ASN A 185 14.08 1.98 -1.46
N GLN A 186 14.22 0.75 -0.94
CA GLN A 186 14.98 -0.31 -1.61
C GLN A 186 14.29 -0.78 -2.89
N TRP A 187 12.96 -0.95 -2.87
CA TRP A 187 12.20 -1.27 -4.09
C TRP A 187 12.44 -0.26 -5.20
N PHE A 188 12.42 1.04 -4.87
CA PHE A 188 12.59 2.10 -5.84
C PHE A 188 14.02 2.13 -6.41
N SER A 189 15.06 1.97 -5.58
CA SER A 189 16.46 2.20 -5.99
C SER A 189 17.25 0.95 -6.38
N ASP A 190 16.84 -0.24 -5.96
CA ASP A 190 17.66 -1.46 -6.05
C ASP A 190 16.95 -2.57 -6.85
N GLN A 191 17.52 -2.89 -8.02
CA GLN A 191 17.02 -3.96 -8.87
C GLN A 191 17.21 -5.36 -8.26
N GLY A 192 18.31 -5.58 -7.54
CA GLY A 192 18.57 -6.82 -6.82
C GLY A 192 17.55 -7.05 -5.71
N TYR A 193 17.13 -5.98 -5.04
CA TYR A 193 16.02 -6.01 -4.09
C TYR A 193 14.70 -6.39 -4.79
N ARG A 194 14.37 -5.78 -5.93
CA ARG A 194 13.15 -6.13 -6.70
C ARG A 194 13.14 -7.59 -7.17
N ASN A 195 14.28 -8.12 -7.61
CA ASN A 195 14.42 -9.53 -7.98
C ASN A 195 14.26 -10.47 -6.76
N SER A 196 14.71 -10.06 -5.58
CA SER A 196 14.50 -10.83 -4.35
C SER A 196 13.03 -10.77 -3.90
N LEU A 197 12.40 -9.61 -4.06
CA LEU A 197 10.99 -9.39 -3.76
C LEU A 197 10.08 -10.22 -4.67
N SER A 198 10.37 -10.33 -5.97
CA SER A 198 9.57 -11.17 -6.87
C SER A 198 9.61 -12.65 -6.47
N LYS A 199 10.78 -13.14 -6.03
CA LYS A 199 10.91 -14.50 -5.48
C LYS A 199 10.08 -14.70 -4.21
N ALA A 200 10.10 -13.72 -3.30
CA ALA A 200 9.29 -13.76 -2.07
C ALA A 200 7.78 -13.75 -2.35
N LEU A 201 7.35 -13.07 -3.42
CA LEU A 201 5.97 -13.04 -3.87
C LEU A 201 5.57 -14.26 -4.74
N GLY A 202 6.53 -15.10 -5.12
CA GLY A 202 6.28 -16.25 -6.00
C GLY A 202 5.97 -15.86 -7.44
N VAL A 203 6.46 -14.71 -7.93
CA VAL A 203 6.21 -14.19 -9.28
C VAL A 203 7.49 -14.09 -10.11
N PRO A 204 7.38 -14.14 -11.46
CA PRO A 204 8.49 -13.82 -12.34
C PRO A 204 9.05 -12.42 -12.06
N PHE A 205 10.35 -12.24 -12.22
CA PHE A 205 10.97 -10.93 -12.12
C PHE A 205 10.89 -10.18 -13.46
N SER A 206 10.34 -8.98 -13.44
CA SER A 206 10.54 -7.95 -14.47
C SER A 206 10.41 -6.55 -13.85
N ASP A 207 10.91 -5.53 -14.54
CA ASP A 207 10.67 -4.13 -14.19
C ASP A 207 9.47 -3.53 -14.93
N GLN A 208 8.60 -4.37 -15.50
CA GLN A 208 7.32 -3.91 -16.03
C GLN A 208 6.51 -3.25 -14.90
N GLY A 209 5.86 -2.13 -15.22
CA GLY A 209 5.12 -1.32 -14.25
C GLY A 209 5.97 -0.39 -13.36
N LEU A 210 7.30 -0.57 -13.29
CA LEU A 210 8.18 0.24 -12.43
C LEU A 210 8.13 1.75 -12.75
N ASN A 211 8.05 2.08 -14.03
CA ASN A 211 8.08 3.45 -14.53
C ASN A 211 6.69 4.07 -14.74
N LYS A 212 5.61 3.34 -14.41
CA LYS A 212 4.24 3.80 -14.58
C LYS A 212 3.84 4.69 -13.42
N VAL A 213 3.45 5.93 -13.70
CA VAL A 213 2.91 6.84 -12.68
C VAL A 213 1.39 6.74 -12.73
N SER A 214 0.78 6.33 -11.62
CA SER A 214 -0.67 6.31 -11.54
C SER A 214 -1.23 7.71 -11.77
N GLN A 215 -2.17 7.83 -12.70
CA GLN A 215 -2.96 9.05 -12.90
C GLN A 215 -3.95 9.28 -11.73
N HIS A 216 -4.08 8.31 -10.82
CA HIS A 216 -4.97 8.34 -9.66
C HIS A 216 -4.25 8.85 -8.40
N GLY A 217 -4.94 9.66 -7.59
CA GLY A 217 -4.41 10.31 -6.39
C GLY A 217 -3.87 11.73 -6.62
N GLY A 218 -4.23 12.35 -7.76
CA GLY A 218 -3.88 13.74 -8.13
C GLY A 218 -2.41 13.96 -8.50
N GLY A 219 -1.63 12.89 -8.57
CA GLY A 219 -0.18 12.98 -8.51
C GLY A 219 0.31 13.46 -7.13
N SER A 220 1.61 13.53 -6.95
CA SER A 220 2.18 14.23 -5.80
C SER A 220 2.30 15.72 -6.16
N ASN A 221 2.11 16.63 -5.20
CA ASN A 221 2.32 18.08 -5.38
C ASN A 221 3.71 18.45 -5.94
N PHE A 222 4.63 17.50 -6.03
CA PHE A 222 5.95 17.68 -6.60
C PHE A 222 5.92 17.65 -8.13
N ASP A 223 5.40 16.57 -8.72
CA ASP A 223 5.62 16.28 -10.14
C ASP A 223 4.34 15.90 -10.92
N GLY A 224 3.18 15.78 -10.24
CA GLY A 224 1.95 15.34 -10.91
C GLY A 224 2.11 13.99 -11.62
N THR A 225 1.70 13.93 -12.89
CA THR A 225 1.88 12.80 -13.82
C THR A 225 3.02 13.04 -14.83
N LYS A 226 3.85 14.07 -14.63
CA LYS A 226 4.88 14.51 -15.58
C LYS A 226 5.88 13.42 -15.97
N TYR A 227 6.13 12.47 -15.08
CA TYR A 227 7.09 11.38 -15.27
C TYR A 227 6.42 10.03 -15.55
N ASP A 228 5.17 10.01 -16.05
CA ASP A 228 4.60 8.74 -16.50
C ASP A 228 5.45 8.12 -17.63
N GLY A 229 5.71 6.83 -17.53
CA GLY A 229 6.69 6.12 -18.36
C GLY A 229 8.17 6.37 -17.98
N ALA A 230 8.45 7.22 -16.99
CA ALA A 230 9.79 7.54 -16.51
C ALA A 230 9.87 7.77 -14.99
N ALA A 231 9.03 7.06 -14.20
CA ALA A 231 8.91 7.31 -12.76
C ALA A 231 10.24 7.23 -12.00
N GLN A 232 11.21 6.44 -12.48
CA GLN A 232 12.56 6.34 -11.90
C GLN A 232 13.37 7.65 -11.97
N LYS A 233 12.97 8.61 -12.83
CA LYS A 233 13.58 9.95 -12.88
C LYS A 233 13.05 10.89 -11.79
N MET A 234 11.98 10.50 -11.08
CA MET A 234 11.42 11.30 -10.01
C MET A 234 12.32 11.27 -8.78
N ASN A 235 12.58 12.43 -8.18
CA ASN A 235 13.41 12.51 -6.98
C ASN A 235 12.59 12.25 -5.71
N VAL A 236 11.92 11.10 -5.65
CA VAL A 236 10.99 10.72 -4.58
C VAL A 236 11.68 10.41 -3.26
N LEU A 237 12.94 9.96 -3.30
CA LEU A 237 13.73 9.62 -2.11
C LEU A 237 14.38 10.85 -1.45
N ASN A 238 14.25 12.04 -2.03
CA ASN A 238 14.79 13.29 -1.46
C ASN A 238 13.76 14.43 -1.38
N ARG A 239 12.47 14.10 -1.35
CA ARG A 239 11.36 15.08 -1.21
C ARG A 239 11.47 15.92 0.06
N TRP A 240 12.00 15.34 1.14
CA TRP A 240 12.33 16.09 2.35
C TRP A 240 13.23 17.29 2.07
N GLU A 241 14.30 17.09 1.31
CA GLU A 241 15.27 18.16 1.05
C GLU A 241 14.68 19.22 0.14
N GLN A 242 13.99 18.80 -0.92
CA GLN A 242 13.39 19.68 -1.92
C GLN A 242 12.25 20.54 -1.38
N SER A 243 11.54 20.08 -0.34
CA SER A 243 10.35 20.78 0.10
C SER A 243 10.68 22.13 0.73
N ARG A 244 10.04 23.19 0.23
CA ARG A 244 10.14 24.54 0.78
C ARG A 244 9.17 24.82 1.94
N ASN A 245 8.32 23.85 2.30
CA ASN A 245 7.34 24.03 3.36
C ASN A 245 7.98 23.87 4.75
N PHE A 246 8.49 24.99 5.27
CA PHE A 246 9.21 25.02 6.54
C PHE A 246 8.35 24.63 7.74
N LEU A 247 7.07 25.01 7.76
CA LEU A 247 6.15 24.64 8.85
C LEU A 247 5.97 23.13 8.94
N LYS A 248 5.80 22.47 7.80
CA LYS A 248 5.65 21.02 7.71
C LYS A 248 6.93 20.29 8.11
N LYS A 249 8.09 20.79 7.69
CA LYS A 249 9.39 20.29 8.16
C LYS A 249 9.51 20.41 9.68
N ARG A 250 9.18 21.58 10.25
CA ARG A 250 9.23 21.83 11.69
C ARG A 250 8.29 20.93 12.48
N GLN A 251 7.05 20.71 12.00
CA GLN A 251 6.12 19.79 12.63
C GLN A 251 6.64 18.35 12.66
N LEU A 252 7.16 17.85 11.53
CA LEU A 252 7.73 16.51 11.49
C LEU A 252 8.93 16.38 12.43
N LEU A 253 9.84 17.36 12.44
CA LEU A 253 10.98 17.34 13.37
C LEU A 253 10.55 17.35 14.85
N ARG A 254 9.46 18.04 15.21
CA ARG A 254 8.93 18.00 16.58
C ARG A 254 8.42 16.61 16.95
N VAL A 255 7.62 15.99 16.08
CA VAL A 255 7.12 14.62 16.28
C VAL A 255 8.27 13.66 16.46
N LEU A 256 9.23 13.67 15.54
CA LEU A 256 10.32 12.72 15.57
C LEU A 256 11.28 12.97 16.75
N ARG A 257 11.59 14.23 17.12
CA ARG A 257 12.46 14.51 18.28
C ARG A 257 11.82 14.10 19.61
N GLY A 258 10.50 14.25 19.73
CA GLY A 258 9.78 13.92 20.97
C GLY A 258 9.47 12.44 21.15
N ASP A 259 9.58 11.63 20.10
CA ASP A 259 9.17 10.23 20.11
C ASP A 259 10.38 9.29 19.98
N LYS A 260 10.86 8.80 21.12
CA LYS A 260 12.00 7.85 21.18
C LYS A 260 11.71 6.56 20.42
N GLU A 261 10.49 6.02 20.53
CA GLU A 261 10.10 4.78 19.86
C GLU A 261 10.19 4.95 18.34
N MET A 262 9.62 6.04 17.81
CA MET A 262 9.70 6.37 16.39
C MET A 262 11.16 6.42 15.91
N ASN A 263 12.05 7.03 16.69
CA ASN A 263 13.47 7.14 16.34
C ASN A 263 14.17 5.80 16.28
N ASP A 264 13.93 4.93 17.26
CA ASP A 264 14.52 3.61 17.31
C ASP A 264 14.03 2.76 16.12
N LEU A 265 12.74 2.85 15.79
CA LEU A 265 12.15 2.19 14.62
C LEU A 265 12.76 2.69 13.31
N VAL A 266 12.87 4.01 13.11
CA VAL A 266 13.47 4.59 11.89
C VAL A 266 14.92 4.17 11.73
N LYS A 267 15.72 4.19 12.80
CA LYS A 267 17.12 3.78 12.76
C LYS A 267 17.28 2.30 12.42
N THR A 268 16.38 1.47 12.93
CA THR A 268 16.40 0.02 12.69
C THR A 268 16.06 -0.31 11.24
N ILE A 269 15.02 0.34 10.69
CA ILE A 269 14.51 0.02 9.35
C ILE A 269 15.30 0.75 8.25
N PHE A 270 15.75 1.97 8.53
CA PHE A 270 16.43 2.84 7.56
C PHE A 270 17.76 3.36 8.14
N PRO A 271 18.78 2.50 8.29
CA PRO A 271 20.05 2.87 8.93
C PRO A 271 20.78 4.01 8.21
N ASP A 272 20.67 4.10 6.88
CA ASP A 272 21.29 5.19 6.11
C ASP A 272 20.68 6.57 6.41
N LEU A 273 19.43 6.59 6.91
CA LEU A 273 18.82 7.83 7.37
C LEU A 273 19.36 8.28 8.72
N ASN A 274 20.06 7.42 9.47
CA ASN A 274 20.60 7.74 10.79
C ASN A 274 21.65 8.87 10.73
N GLN A 275 22.46 8.95 9.67
CA GLN A 275 23.42 10.05 9.50
C GLN A 275 22.70 11.38 9.24
N LYS A 276 21.68 11.37 8.38
CA LYS A 276 20.81 12.52 8.09
C LYS A 276 20.04 12.95 9.33
N TRP A 277 19.55 11.98 10.10
CA TRP A 277 18.87 12.16 11.37
C TRP A 277 19.73 12.84 12.43
N ASN A 278 20.96 12.36 12.62
CA ASN A 278 21.91 12.94 13.57
C ASN A 278 22.23 14.40 13.19
N ARG A 279 22.40 14.72 11.91
CA ARG A 279 22.58 16.12 11.46
C ARG A 279 21.37 16.99 11.76
N LEU A 280 20.15 16.49 11.57
CA LEU A 280 18.91 17.24 11.80
C LEU A 280 18.53 17.37 13.28
N THR A 281 19.04 16.50 14.16
CA THR A 281 18.75 16.51 15.61
C THR A 281 19.85 17.14 16.45
N LEU A 282 21.12 17.00 16.05
CA LEU A 282 22.29 17.57 16.75
C LEU A 282 22.78 18.90 16.12
N GLY A 283 22.35 19.23 14.89
CA GLY A 283 22.72 20.46 14.20
C GLY A 283 21.90 21.68 14.64
N ASN A 284 22.61 22.78 14.90
CA ASN A 284 22.06 24.10 15.21
C ASN A 284 20.91 24.50 14.28
N PHE A 285 19.74 24.75 14.89
CA PHE A 285 18.46 25.09 14.27
C PHE A 285 18.50 26.34 13.35
N TRP A 286 19.59 27.09 13.40
CA TRP A 286 19.81 28.35 12.69
C TRP A 286 19.86 28.24 11.17
N TYR A 287 20.17 27.07 10.61
CA TYR A 287 20.27 26.91 9.14
C TYR A 287 18.94 26.72 8.41
N TYR A 288 17.84 26.49 9.13
CA TYR A 288 16.54 26.24 8.51
C TYR A 288 15.47 27.28 8.86
N LEU A 289 15.71 28.21 9.79
CA LEU A 289 14.87 29.42 9.96
C LEU A 289 15.11 30.42 8.83
#